data_AF-A0A2U1MB38-F1
#
_entry.id   AF-A0A2U1MB38-F1
#
_cell.length_a   1.000
_cell.length_b   1.000
_cell.length_c   1.000
_cell.angle_alpha   90.00
_cell.angle_beta   90.00
_cell.angle_gamma   90.00
#
_symmetry.space_group_name_H-M   'P 1'
#
loop_
_entity.id
_entity.type
_entity.pdbx_description
1 polymer ?
#
loop_
_entity_poly.entity_id
_entity_poly.type
_entity_poly.pdbx_seq_one_letter_code
_entity_poly.pdbx_strand_id
1 'polypeptide(L)'
;MTSNFVNQQTPVEVETSDTEEEFEELKLKKGEKPTDKKVNELASIRALLRAQLDCDIHDEPPMDKHLYDIAKAMKPKYEKYYGEVENMNLLVYFAFILDPRNKYEFLDVIVDDHYGREGISVVVKKKEYIKGKMKLLYEDYVRIHAPFSNSSSTLGKRPRTTNTSNELDHGDMLRSKMKTGQ
;
A
#
# COMPACT_ATOMS: atom_id res chain seq x y z
N MET A 1 -2.88 86.70 -29.59
CA MET A 1 -3.45 86.86 -28.23
C MET A 1 -3.81 85.46 -27.75
N THR A 2 -2.98 84.87 -26.88
CA THR A 2 -3.33 84.33 -25.54
C THR A 2 -4.32 83.15 -25.57
N SER A 3 -4.11 81.97 -24.98
CA SER A 3 -3.24 81.55 -23.89
C SER A 3 -3.18 80.01 -23.88
N ASN A 4 -2.00 79.45 -23.62
CA ASN A 4 -1.80 78.06 -23.20
C ASN A 4 -2.27 77.89 -21.74
N PHE A 5 -2.82 76.73 -21.39
CA PHE A 5 -2.76 76.19 -20.03
C PHE A 5 -2.25 74.75 -20.10
N VAL A 6 -1.01 74.63 -19.66
CA VAL A 6 -0.26 73.41 -19.40
C VAL A 6 -0.75 72.87 -18.05
N ASN A 7 -1.06 71.58 -17.99
CA ASN A 7 -1.09 70.86 -16.72
C ASN A 7 0.05 69.82 -16.75
N GLN A 8 1.15 70.16 -16.10
CA GLN A 8 2.23 69.24 -15.77
C GLN A 8 1.89 68.61 -14.43
N GLN A 9 1.88 67.29 -14.35
CA GLN A 9 2.09 66.58 -13.09
C GLN A 9 3.20 65.54 -13.32
N THR A 10 4.32 65.79 -12.67
CA THR A 10 5.47 64.90 -12.51
C THR A 10 5.13 63.71 -11.60
N PRO A 11 5.85 62.58 -11.71
CA PRO A 11 5.62 61.39 -10.90
C PRO A 11 6.16 61.58 -9.47
N VAL A 12 5.40 61.13 -8.48
CA VAL A 12 5.87 60.95 -7.11
C VAL A 12 6.16 59.46 -6.94
N GLU A 13 7.44 59.13 -6.83
CA GLU A 13 7.92 57.82 -6.38
C GLU A 13 7.52 57.62 -4.92
N VAL A 14 6.87 56.50 -4.63
CA VAL A 14 6.73 55.96 -3.28
C VAL A 14 7.33 54.56 -3.33
N GLU A 15 8.58 54.47 -2.87
CA GLU A 15 9.14 53.25 -2.32
C GLU A 15 8.30 52.83 -1.11
N THR A 16 7.76 51.62 -1.14
CA THR A 16 7.63 50.80 0.06
C THR A 16 7.93 49.36 -0.34
N SER A 17 9.19 49.02 -0.14
CA SER A 17 9.74 47.69 0.05
C SER A 17 9.13 47.00 1.29
N ASP A 18 9.32 45.68 1.35
CA ASP A 18 9.43 44.89 2.60
C ASP A 18 8.27 44.02 3.10
N THR A 19 7.26 43.65 2.28
CA THR A 19 6.27 42.64 2.75
C THR A 19 5.94 41.47 1.80
N GLU A 20 6.52 41.39 0.61
CA GLU A 20 6.26 40.24 -0.30
C GLU A 20 7.40 39.22 -0.40
N GLU A 21 8.62 39.56 0.04
CA GLU A 21 9.73 38.59 0.07
C GLU A 21 9.63 37.60 1.24
N GLU A 22 9.00 37.99 2.36
CA GLU A 22 8.86 37.12 3.54
C GLU A 22 7.84 35.97 3.31
N PHE A 23 6.91 36.12 2.36
CA PHE A 23 5.91 35.10 2.02
C PHE A 23 6.43 34.04 1.02
N GLU A 24 7.44 34.37 0.22
CA GLU A 24 8.14 33.38 -0.63
C GLU A 24 9.29 32.69 0.11
N GLU A 25 9.92 33.34 1.10
CA GLU A 25 10.93 32.70 1.95
C GLU A 25 10.32 31.62 2.88
N LEU A 26 9.00 31.68 3.13
CA LEU A 26 8.25 30.67 3.89
C LEU A 26 7.78 29.46 3.08
N LYS A 27 7.85 29.48 1.74
CA LYS A 27 7.67 28.26 0.93
C LYS A 27 8.93 27.38 0.87
N LEU A 28 10.09 27.94 1.19
CA LEU A 28 11.39 27.23 1.21
C LEU A 28 11.74 26.60 2.57
N LYS A 29 10.78 26.52 3.51
CA LYS A 29 10.95 25.90 4.83
C LYS A 29 9.88 24.86 5.18
N LYS A 30 9.26 24.21 4.18
CA LYS A 30 8.62 22.92 4.44
C LYS A 30 9.70 21.85 4.37
N GLY A 31 10.36 21.64 5.51
CA GLY A 31 11.52 20.78 5.68
C GLY A 31 11.44 19.49 4.87
N GLU A 32 12.09 19.51 3.72
CA GLU A 32 12.57 18.31 3.05
C GLU A 32 13.62 17.75 4.01
N LYS A 33 13.22 16.69 4.74
CA LYS A 33 14.14 15.99 5.64
C LYS A 33 15.39 15.66 4.83
N PRO A 34 16.61 15.81 5.38
CA PRO A 34 17.81 15.31 4.73
C PRO A 34 17.63 13.80 4.63
N THR A 35 17.09 13.34 3.52
CA THR A 35 17.01 11.92 3.20
C THR A 35 18.45 11.49 3.07
N ASP A 36 18.86 10.57 3.94
CA ASP A 36 20.22 10.05 3.99
C ASP A 36 20.72 9.84 2.57
N LYS A 37 21.95 10.25 2.24
CA LYS A 37 22.52 10.10 0.89
C LYS A 37 22.29 8.69 0.31
N LYS A 38 22.29 7.67 1.19
CA LYS A 38 21.92 6.27 0.89
C LYS A 38 20.47 6.08 0.48
N VAL A 39 19.51 6.75 1.11
CA VAL A 39 18.09 6.75 0.74
C VAL A 39 17.90 7.37 -0.65
N ASN A 40 18.62 8.44 -0.97
CA ASN A 40 18.59 9.05 -2.30
C ASN A 40 19.23 8.14 -3.36
N GLU A 41 20.37 7.53 -3.07
CA GLU A 41 20.99 6.53 -3.95
C GLU A 41 20.09 5.31 -4.15
N LEU A 42 19.44 4.82 -3.09
CA LEU A 42 18.44 3.74 -3.17
C LEU A 42 17.22 4.15 -4.00
N ALA A 43 16.75 5.40 -3.86
CA ALA A 43 15.68 5.93 -4.68
C ALA A 43 16.08 6.02 -6.16
N SER A 44 17.31 6.45 -6.46
CA SER A 44 17.86 6.46 -7.83
C SER A 44 18.02 5.06 -8.41
N ILE A 45 18.56 4.10 -7.65
CA ILE A 45 18.68 2.68 -8.08
C ILE A 45 17.29 2.11 -8.35
N ARG A 46 16.33 2.38 -7.46
CA ARG A 46 14.94 1.95 -7.61
C ARG A 46 14.28 2.59 -8.83
N ALA A 47 14.52 3.87 -9.09
CA ALA A 47 14.02 4.55 -10.28
C ALA A 47 14.62 3.98 -11.57
N LEU A 48 15.93 3.71 -11.59
CA LEU A 48 16.62 3.05 -12.71
C LEU A 48 16.08 1.64 -12.96
N LEU A 49 15.91 0.84 -11.90
CA LEU A 49 15.32 -0.49 -12.02
C LEU A 49 13.87 -0.44 -12.53
N ARG A 50 13.07 0.54 -12.08
CA ARG A 50 11.70 0.71 -12.60
C ARG A 50 11.70 1.14 -14.06
N ALA A 51 12.53 2.09 -14.46
CA ALA A 51 12.69 2.50 -15.86
C ALA A 51 13.12 1.31 -16.75
N GLN A 52 14.04 0.48 -16.27
CA GLN A 52 14.49 -0.75 -16.94
C GLN A 52 13.40 -1.84 -17.00
N LEU A 53 12.44 -1.83 -16.09
CA LEU A 53 11.30 -2.77 -16.07
C LEU A 53 10.11 -2.26 -16.89
N ASP A 54 10.06 -0.95 -17.18
CA ASP A 54 8.98 -0.27 -17.88
C ASP A 54 9.26 -0.08 -19.39
N CYS A 55 10.24 -0.79 -19.97
CA CYS A 55 10.48 -0.82 -21.43
C CYS A 55 9.21 -1.13 -22.23
N ASP A 56 8.37 -2.03 -21.70
CA ASP A 56 7.07 -2.41 -22.27
C ASP A 56 6.05 -1.25 -22.26
N ILE A 57 6.19 -0.28 -21.36
CA ILE A 57 5.23 0.82 -21.14
C ILE A 57 5.58 2.03 -22.01
N HIS A 58 6.87 2.24 -22.28
CA HIS A 58 7.38 3.41 -23.00
C HIS A 58 7.80 3.14 -24.45
N ASP A 59 7.59 1.92 -24.97
CA ASP A 59 8.07 1.49 -26.30
C ASP A 59 9.58 1.73 -26.51
N GLU A 60 10.35 1.84 -25.43
CA GLU A 60 11.80 2.01 -25.47
C GLU A 60 12.51 0.66 -25.56
N PRO A 61 13.57 0.54 -26.38
CA PRO A 61 14.31 -0.69 -26.51
C PRO A 61 15.05 -1.02 -25.19
N PRO A 62 14.92 -2.26 -24.67
CA PRO A 62 15.56 -2.64 -23.43
C PRO A 62 17.08 -2.61 -23.55
N MET A 63 17.75 -1.99 -22.57
CA MET A 63 19.21 -1.83 -22.55
C MET A 63 19.94 -3.19 -22.47
N ASP A 64 19.35 -4.19 -21.80
CA ASP A 64 19.81 -5.58 -21.80
C ASP A 64 18.70 -6.50 -22.31
N LYS A 65 18.85 -6.94 -23.56
CA LYS A 65 17.89 -7.82 -24.23
C LYS A 65 17.77 -9.19 -23.56
N HIS A 66 18.85 -9.75 -23.03
CA HIS A 66 18.83 -11.07 -22.40
C HIS A 66 18.05 -11.03 -21.08
N LEU A 67 18.29 -9.99 -20.27
CA LEU A 67 17.54 -9.78 -19.04
C LEU A 67 16.05 -9.52 -19.31
N TYR A 68 15.75 -8.74 -20.34
CA TYR A 68 14.38 -8.47 -20.76
C TYR A 68 13.64 -9.75 -21.19
N ASP A 69 14.26 -10.62 -21.99
CA ASP A 69 13.66 -11.88 -22.44
C ASP A 69 13.33 -12.80 -21.23
N ILE A 70 14.20 -12.82 -20.21
CA ILE A 70 13.96 -13.55 -18.94
C ILE A 70 12.78 -12.93 -18.18
N ALA A 71 12.76 -11.61 -18.02
CA ALA A 71 11.68 -10.91 -17.30
C ALA A 71 10.33 -11.15 -17.97
N LYS A 72 10.28 -11.09 -19.30
CA LYS A 72 9.08 -11.38 -20.10
C LYS A 72 8.58 -12.81 -19.92
N ALA A 73 9.48 -13.79 -19.84
CA ALA A 73 9.09 -15.17 -19.55
C ALA A 73 8.57 -15.38 -18.11
N MET A 74 9.00 -14.53 -17.16
CA MET A 74 8.56 -14.60 -15.75
C MET A 74 7.28 -13.81 -15.48
N LYS A 75 6.98 -12.76 -16.25
CA LYS A 75 5.82 -11.89 -16.09
C LYS A 75 4.49 -12.65 -15.99
N PRO A 76 4.16 -13.64 -16.85
CA PRO A 76 2.90 -14.39 -16.73
C PRO A 76 2.78 -15.18 -15.43
N LYS A 77 3.90 -15.69 -14.89
CA LYS A 77 3.90 -16.39 -13.60
C LYS A 77 3.67 -15.40 -12.46
N TYR A 78 4.28 -14.24 -12.55
CA TYR A 78 4.06 -13.17 -11.59
C TYR A 78 2.60 -12.71 -11.60
N GLU A 79 2.04 -12.37 -12.76
CA GLU A 79 0.64 -11.95 -12.89
C GLU A 79 -0.34 -13.00 -12.36
N LYS A 80 -0.08 -14.29 -12.64
CA LYS A 80 -0.91 -15.40 -12.17
C LYS A 80 -0.98 -15.52 -10.64
N TYR A 81 0.13 -15.29 -9.94
CA TYR A 81 0.21 -15.54 -8.50
C TYR A 81 0.19 -14.27 -7.64
N TYR A 82 0.65 -13.14 -8.17
CA TYR A 82 0.88 -11.89 -7.45
C TYR A 82 0.30 -10.66 -8.16
N GLY A 83 -0.28 -10.81 -9.36
CA GLY A 83 -0.76 -9.69 -10.18
C GLY A 83 -1.90 -8.93 -9.50
N GLU A 84 -3.06 -9.56 -9.34
CA GLU A 84 -4.20 -8.92 -8.68
C GLU A 84 -4.37 -9.39 -7.24
N VAL A 85 -4.74 -8.46 -6.36
CA VAL A 85 -5.02 -8.73 -4.93
C VAL A 85 -6.09 -9.80 -4.75
N GLU A 86 -7.05 -9.89 -5.68
CA GLU A 86 -8.13 -10.88 -5.65
C GLU A 86 -7.66 -12.28 -6.05
N ASN A 87 -6.65 -12.35 -6.93
CA ASN A 87 -6.08 -13.60 -7.44
C ASN A 87 -4.89 -14.08 -6.60
N MET A 88 -4.30 -13.21 -5.77
CA MET A 88 -3.16 -13.53 -4.92
C MET A 88 -3.59 -14.16 -3.59
N ASN A 89 -2.73 -15.02 -3.05
CA ASN A 89 -2.86 -15.50 -1.68
C ASN A 89 -2.69 -14.35 -0.66
N LEU A 90 -3.81 -13.92 -0.07
CA LEU A 90 -3.87 -12.85 0.94
C LEU A 90 -2.99 -13.11 2.17
N LEU A 91 -2.61 -14.36 2.45
CA LEU A 91 -1.71 -14.69 3.56
C LEU A 91 -0.36 -13.96 3.46
N VAL A 92 0.10 -13.64 2.25
CA VAL A 92 1.34 -12.87 2.06
C VAL A 92 1.18 -11.46 2.64
N TYR A 93 0.04 -10.80 2.41
CA TYR A 93 -0.26 -9.51 3.03
C TYR A 93 -0.45 -9.63 4.54
N PHE A 94 -1.09 -10.70 5.01
CA PHE A 94 -1.29 -10.89 6.44
C PHE A 94 0.03 -11.11 7.17
N ALA A 95 0.99 -11.79 6.57
CA ALA A 95 2.33 -11.94 7.14
C ALA A 95 3.00 -10.57 7.36
N PHE A 96 2.83 -9.63 6.42
CA PHE A 96 3.33 -8.26 6.58
C PHE A 96 2.62 -7.49 7.70
N ILE A 97 1.29 -7.63 7.80
CA ILE A 97 0.48 -6.97 8.83
C ILE A 97 0.78 -7.54 10.23
N LEU A 98 1.00 -8.84 10.31
CA LEU A 98 1.31 -9.55 11.55
C LEU A 98 2.77 -9.35 12.00
N ASP A 99 3.66 -8.87 11.13
CA ASP A 99 5.01 -8.49 11.55
C ASP A 99 4.94 -7.25 12.46
N PRO A 100 5.32 -7.35 13.74
CA PRO A 100 5.20 -6.26 14.70
C PRO A 100 6.01 -5.01 14.34
N ARG A 101 6.99 -5.13 13.43
CA ARG A 101 7.80 -4.00 12.94
C ARG A 101 7.09 -3.16 11.89
N ASN A 102 6.17 -3.77 11.15
CA ASN A 102 5.67 -3.23 9.88
C ASN A 102 4.16 -2.92 9.93
N LYS A 103 3.39 -3.74 10.65
CA LYS A 103 1.95 -3.55 10.90
C LYS A 103 1.19 -3.10 9.65
N TYR A 104 0.22 -2.19 9.78
CA TYR A 104 -0.59 -1.71 8.65
C TYR A 104 0.09 -0.63 7.82
N GLU A 105 1.06 0.08 8.39
CA GLU A 105 1.80 1.14 7.71
C GLU A 105 2.56 0.59 6.50
N PHE A 106 3.14 -0.60 6.65
CA PHE A 106 3.86 -1.25 5.56
C PHE A 106 2.94 -1.77 4.45
N LEU A 107 1.70 -2.14 4.78
CA LEU A 107 0.70 -2.51 3.78
C LEU A 107 0.41 -1.32 2.86
N ASP A 108 0.29 -0.12 3.41
CA ASP A 108 0.02 1.06 2.61
C ASP A 108 1.14 1.29 1.57
N VAL A 109 2.41 1.15 2.00
CA VAL A 109 3.59 1.29 1.13
C VAL A 109 3.63 0.22 0.03
N ILE A 110 3.40 -1.07 0.36
CA ILE A 110 3.48 -2.16 -0.64
C ILE A 110 2.36 -2.03 -1.67
N VAL A 111 1.15 -1.71 -1.23
CA VAL A 111 0.00 -1.62 -2.14
C VAL A 111 0.14 -0.40 -3.05
N ASP A 112 0.68 0.72 -2.54
CA ASP A 112 1.03 1.88 -3.36
C ASP A 112 2.14 1.56 -4.37
N ASP A 113 3.12 0.74 -3.98
CA ASP A 113 4.22 0.32 -4.86
C ASP A 113 3.73 -0.59 -6.01
N HIS A 114 2.88 -1.57 -5.72
CA HIS A 114 2.35 -2.49 -6.75
C HIS A 114 1.28 -1.86 -7.63
N TYR A 115 0.38 -1.07 -7.06
CA TYR A 115 -0.85 -0.63 -7.73
C TYR A 115 -0.97 0.88 -7.90
N GLY A 116 0.03 1.66 -7.49
CA GLY A 116 -0.01 3.13 -7.55
C GLY A 116 -0.33 3.70 -8.93
N ARG A 117 -0.02 2.95 -9.99
CA ARG A 117 -0.32 3.32 -11.39
C ARG A 117 -1.76 3.06 -11.82
N GLU A 118 -2.54 2.27 -11.07
CA GLU A 118 -3.94 1.96 -11.37
C GLU A 118 -4.92 3.07 -10.91
N GLY A 119 -4.39 4.10 -10.23
CA GLY A 119 -5.14 5.25 -9.75
C GLY A 119 -5.56 5.14 -8.28
N ILE A 120 -5.63 6.31 -7.62
CA ILE A 120 -5.81 6.42 -6.17
C ILE A 120 -7.06 5.68 -5.68
N SER A 121 -8.18 5.77 -6.41
CA SER A 121 -9.43 5.10 -6.01
C SER A 121 -9.32 3.57 -6.01
N VAL A 122 -8.61 2.99 -6.98
CA VAL A 122 -8.42 1.54 -7.07
C VAL A 122 -7.53 1.06 -5.94
N VAL A 123 -6.43 1.77 -5.70
CA VAL A 123 -5.48 1.49 -4.62
C VAL A 123 -6.17 1.53 -3.25
N VAL A 124 -6.99 2.53 -2.98
CA VAL A 124 -7.75 2.64 -1.71
C VAL A 124 -8.68 1.43 -1.52
N LYS A 125 -9.43 1.03 -2.55
CA LYS A 125 -10.30 -0.16 -2.49
C LYS A 125 -9.51 -1.43 -2.20
N LYS A 126 -8.34 -1.60 -2.82
CA LYS A 126 -7.45 -2.75 -2.58
C LYS A 126 -6.94 -2.78 -1.14
N LYS A 127 -6.54 -1.64 -0.58
CA LYS A 127 -6.15 -1.51 0.83
C LYS A 127 -7.29 -1.88 1.78
N GLU A 128 -8.49 -1.35 1.54
CA GLU A 128 -9.68 -1.64 2.33
C GLU A 128 -10.07 -3.13 2.28
N TYR A 129 -9.99 -3.73 1.09
CA TYR A 129 -10.26 -5.16 0.91
C TYR A 129 -9.32 -6.02 1.77
N ILE A 130 -8.00 -5.76 1.72
CA ILE A 130 -7.02 -6.51 2.51
C ILE A 130 -7.25 -6.31 4.01
N LYS A 131 -7.45 -5.07 4.46
CA LYS A 131 -7.74 -4.74 5.87
C LYS A 131 -9.02 -5.44 6.35
N GLY A 132 -10.06 -5.46 5.53
CA GLY A 132 -11.32 -6.15 5.81
C GLY A 132 -11.15 -7.67 5.94
N LYS A 133 -10.39 -8.30 5.04
CA LYS A 133 -10.10 -9.75 5.12
C LYS A 133 -9.25 -10.10 6.35
N MET A 134 -8.29 -9.25 6.72
CA MET A 134 -7.51 -9.43 7.94
C MET A 134 -8.39 -9.34 9.20
N LYS A 135 -9.35 -8.40 9.22
CA LYS A 135 -10.32 -8.26 10.30
C LYS A 135 -11.19 -9.52 10.45
N LEU A 136 -11.69 -10.07 9.34
CA LEU A 136 -12.46 -11.32 9.35
C LEU A 136 -11.64 -12.50 9.89
N LEU A 137 -10.38 -12.61 9.49
CA LEU A 137 -9.47 -13.63 10.03
C LEU A 137 -9.31 -13.50 11.55
N TYR A 138 -9.14 -12.27 12.04
CA TYR A 138 -9.05 -12.01 13.47
C TYR A 138 -10.36 -12.34 14.22
N GLU A 139 -11.51 -11.95 13.69
CA GLU A 139 -12.82 -12.28 14.27
C GLU A 139 -13.05 -13.79 14.35
N ASP A 140 -12.67 -14.53 13.31
CA ASP A 140 -12.75 -15.99 13.28
C ASP A 140 -11.81 -16.62 14.31
N TYR A 141 -10.58 -16.11 14.46
CA TYR A 141 -9.65 -16.54 15.50
C TYR A 141 -10.23 -16.31 16.90
N VAL A 142 -10.75 -15.10 17.17
CA VAL A 142 -11.38 -14.79 18.45
C VAL A 142 -12.58 -15.70 18.69
N ARG A 143 -13.43 -15.97 17.71
CA ARG A 143 -14.59 -16.87 17.86
C ARG A 143 -14.20 -18.29 18.29
N ILE A 144 -13.07 -18.81 17.80
CA ILE A 144 -12.59 -20.18 18.10
C ILE A 144 -11.84 -20.21 19.43
N HIS A 145 -11.09 -19.16 19.75
CA HIS A 145 -10.15 -19.15 20.88
C HIS A 145 -10.60 -18.32 22.08
N ALA A 146 -11.68 -17.54 21.96
CA ALA A 146 -12.25 -16.85 23.10
C ALA A 146 -12.75 -17.90 24.10
N PRO A 147 -12.36 -17.79 25.39
CA PRO A 147 -12.99 -18.61 26.41
C PRO A 147 -14.49 -18.35 26.33
N PHE A 148 -15.31 -19.43 26.35
CA PHE A 148 -16.75 -19.32 26.50
C PHE A 148 -17.03 -18.53 27.78
N SER A 149 -17.19 -17.22 27.65
CA SER A 149 -17.73 -16.40 28.70
C SER A 149 -19.18 -16.86 28.79
N ASN A 150 -19.52 -17.56 29.88
CA ASN A 150 -20.88 -17.96 30.23
C ASN A 150 -21.79 -16.72 30.23
N SER A 151 -22.24 -16.33 29.06
CA SER A 151 -23.12 -15.21 28.81
C SER A 151 -24.04 -15.70 27.70
N SER A 152 -25.25 -16.08 28.13
CA SER A 152 -26.29 -16.59 27.26
C SER A 152 -26.59 -15.56 26.18
N SER A 153 -26.23 -15.87 24.93
CA SER A 153 -26.90 -15.30 23.77
C SER A 153 -27.19 -16.44 22.80
N THR A 154 -28.47 -16.82 22.79
CA THR A 154 -29.06 -17.74 21.84
C THR A 154 -29.19 -17.05 20.49
N LEU A 155 -28.20 -17.18 19.61
CA LEU A 155 -28.46 -17.06 18.18
C LEU A 155 -27.36 -17.78 17.38
N GLY A 156 -27.78 -18.75 16.55
CA GLY A 156 -26.90 -19.40 15.58
C GLY A 156 -26.51 -20.87 15.87
N LYS A 157 -27.36 -21.66 16.53
CA LYS A 157 -27.22 -23.13 16.44
C LYS A 157 -27.83 -23.60 15.11
N ARG A 158 -26.97 -23.85 14.11
CA ARG A 158 -27.34 -24.64 12.94
C ARG A 158 -27.75 -26.04 13.44
N PRO A 159 -28.90 -26.60 13.01
CA PRO A 159 -29.34 -27.89 13.53
C PRO A 159 -28.37 -28.98 13.10
N ARG A 160 -27.74 -29.63 14.09
CA ARG A 160 -26.98 -30.87 13.91
C ARG A 160 -27.99 -31.99 13.77
N THR A 161 -28.15 -32.53 12.56
CA THR A 161 -28.89 -33.77 12.35
C THR A 161 -28.12 -34.90 13.03
N THR A 162 -28.64 -35.38 14.15
CA THR A 162 -28.15 -36.57 14.83
C THR A 162 -28.64 -37.79 14.03
N ASN A 163 -27.78 -38.34 13.19
CA ASN A 163 -27.85 -39.75 12.81
C ASN A 163 -26.47 -40.37 13.04
N THR A 164 -26.49 -41.44 13.83
CA THR A 164 -25.43 -42.33 14.26
C THR A 164 -24.44 -42.73 13.16
N SER A 165 -23.15 -42.47 13.34
CA SER A 165 -22.06 -43.47 13.42
C SER A 165 -20.67 -42.82 13.25
N ASN A 166 -19.83 -42.96 14.29
CA ASN A 166 -18.36 -43.01 14.31
C ASN A 166 -17.53 -42.25 13.25
N GLU A 167 -17.69 -40.94 13.11
CA GLU A 167 -16.71 -40.13 12.38
C GLU A 167 -15.92 -39.25 13.36
N LEU A 168 -14.65 -39.60 13.58
CA LEU A 168 -13.72 -38.80 14.37
C LEU A 168 -13.41 -37.51 13.60
N ASP A 169 -13.54 -36.37 14.28
CA ASP A 169 -13.20 -35.06 13.74
C ASP A 169 -11.75 -35.08 13.20
N HIS A 170 -11.61 -34.81 11.90
CA HIS A 170 -10.33 -34.87 11.19
C HIS A 170 -9.27 -33.96 11.84
N GLY A 171 -9.71 -32.84 12.43
CA GLY A 171 -8.84 -31.93 13.17
C GLY A 171 -8.26 -32.55 14.44
N ASP A 172 -9.06 -33.31 15.19
CA ASP A 172 -8.63 -33.97 16.42
C ASP A 172 -7.67 -35.14 16.14
N MET A 173 -7.88 -35.86 15.03
CA MET A 173 -6.98 -36.93 14.59
C MET A 173 -5.58 -36.40 14.26
N LEU A 174 -5.48 -35.26 13.56
CA LEU A 174 -4.18 -34.63 13.24
C LEU A 174 -3.45 -34.18 14.51
N ARG A 175 -4.19 -33.58 15.45
CA ARG A 175 -3.65 -33.13 16.74
C ARG A 175 -3.14 -34.29 17.60
N SER A 176 -3.83 -35.42 17.59
CA SER A 176 -3.42 -36.64 18.30
C SER A 176 -2.11 -37.21 17.74
N LYS A 177 -2.00 -37.31 16.41
CA LYS A 177 -0.80 -37.84 15.74
C LYS A 177 0.47 -37.01 16.01
N MET A 178 0.33 -35.70 16.22
CA MET A 178 1.47 -34.84 16.57
C MET A 178 1.96 -35.02 18.02
N LYS A 179 1.14 -35.58 18.92
CA LYS A 179 1.50 -35.79 20.33
C LYS A 179 2.19 -37.14 20.59
N THR A 180 2.01 -38.13 19.74
CA THR A 180 2.52 -39.50 19.93
C THR A 180 3.85 -39.78 19.22
N GLY A 181 4.54 -38.76 18.73
CA GLY A 181 5.81 -38.89 18.02
C GLY A 181 7.08 -38.61 18.84
N GLN A 182 7.12 -38.95 20.13
CA GLN A 182 8.36 -38.96 20.94
C GLN A 182 8.65 -40.36 21.48
#